data_AF-A0A0A8F669-F1
#
_entry.id   AF-A0A0A8F669-F1
#
_cell.length_a   1.000
_cell.length_b   1.000
_cell.length_c   1.000
_cell.angle_alpha   90.00
_cell.angle_beta   90.00
_cell.angle_gamma   90.00
#
_symmetry.space_group_name_H-M   'P 1'
#
loop_
_entity.id
_entity.type
_entity.pdbx_description
1 polymer ?
#
loop_
_entity_poly.entity_id
_entity_poly.type
_entity_poly.pdbx_seq_one_letter_code
_entity_poly.pdbx_strand_id
1 'polypeptide(L)'
;MKKPYLAAGAGVGAGALALIGVLVLFVAAVANGAAGHQQSTAGVQAAGQGQVADIPPNMLALYRQAAPVACPGLDWSVLAAIGKVETDHGRYPTMRSSAGAVGPMQFLPSTFEGYAYPIPPGGANPPTPWDPTDAVYAAARMLCAGGAQTGTSNGLYKAIYSYNHADWYVNKVLAQAKSYAAAQPSDTGDADSDGASNPIVKAALTQLGVPYVWGGGAINGASGGGFDCSGLTSYAVYQGTGHRVVLPRTSQEQRHVGTPVARSEMQPGDLIVFNKNGWGHVGIYAGGNRMVDAPRPGKSVEIITLAGYWENYAWDIRRVA
;
A
#
# COMPACT_ATOMS: atom_id res chain seq x y z
N MET A 1 74.28 2.48 33.43
CA MET A 1 75.18 3.08 32.41
C MET A 1 74.43 3.15 31.08
N LYS A 2 74.37 4.37 30.50
CA LYS A 2 74.17 4.75 29.08
C LYS A 2 72.95 4.23 28.28
N LYS A 3 72.02 5.16 27.96
CA LYS A 3 71.38 5.35 26.63
C LYS A 3 72.27 6.28 25.76
N PRO A 4 72.04 6.61 24.45
CA PRO A 4 70.94 6.31 23.49
C PRO A 4 71.44 5.82 22.09
N TYR A 5 70.59 5.55 21.08
CA TYR A 5 70.26 6.42 19.92
C TYR A 5 69.02 5.93 19.11
N LEU A 6 68.45 6.86 18.33
CA LEU A 6 67.14 6.95 17.65
C LEU A 6 67.09 6.38 16.21
N ALA A 7 65.87 6.02 15.76
CA ALA A 7 65.20 6.43 14.49
C ALA A 7 63.73 5.94 14.54
N ALA A 8 62.68 6.76 14.64
CA ALA A 8 62.08 7.70 13.69
C ALA A 8 61.47 7.03 12.43
N GLY A 9 60.13 6.92 12.41
CA GLY A 9 59.32 6.51 11.25
C GLY A 9 57.84 6.71 11.56
N ALA A 10 57.33 7.91 11.30
CA ALA A 10 55.93 8.29 11.46
C ALA A 10 55.11 7.82 10.25
N GLY A 11 53.98 7.17 10.50
CA GLY A 11 52.95 6.86 9.50
C GLY A 11 51.58 7.24 10.05
N VAL A 12 51.13 8.45 9.75
CA VAL A 12 49.78 8.94 10.05
C VAL A 12 48.87 8.50 8.91
N GLY A 13 47.99 7.53 9.15
CA GLY A 13 46.90 7.16 8.24
C GLY A 13 45.59 7.79 8.70
N ALA A 14 45.30 9.00 8.22
CA ALA A 14 44.00 9.64 8.37
C ALA A 14 42.99 9.00 7.41
N GLY A 15 42.06 8.20 7.92
CA GLY A 15 40.92 7.69 7.16
C GLY A 15 39.87 8.79 6.99
N ALA A 16 39.82 9.37 5.80
CA ALA A 16 38.86 10.40 5.44
C ALA A 16 37.43 9.83 5.36
N LEU A 17 36.51 10.44 6.12
CA LEU A 17 35.07 10.33 5.96
C LEU A 17 34.66 10.96 4.62
N ALA A 18 34.32 10.14 3.63
CA ALA A 18 33.78 10.61 2.36
C ALA A 18 32.28 10.90 2.50
N LEU A 19 31.94 12.16 2.80
CA LEU A 19 30.60 12.72 2.60
C LEU A 19 30.42 13.00 1.10
N ILE A 20 29.63 12.18 0.41
CA ILE A 20 29.22 12.47 -0.97
C ILE A 20 27.89 13.21 -0.93
N GLY A 21 27.96 14.54 -0.97
CA GLY A 21 26.83 15.41 -1.26
C GLY A 21 26.64 15.52 -2.77
N VAL A 22 25.49 15.10 -3.28
CA VAL A 22 25.11 15.34 -4.68
C VAL A 22 24.39 16.68 -4.75
N LEU A 23 25.06 17.67 -5.36
CA LEU A 23 24.52 18.99 -5.68
C LEU A 23 23.88 18.92 -7.08
N VAL A 24 22.58 19.19 -7.19
CA VAL A 24 21.89 19.35 -8.48
C VAL A 24 21.65 20.84 -8.71
N LEU A 25 22.28 21.40 -9.74
CA LEU A 25 22.11 22.78 -10.20
C LEU A 25 20.86 22.90 -11.08
N PHE A 26 19.97 23.84 -10.75
CA PHE A 26 18.88 24.30 -11.63
C PHE A 26 19.28 25.61 -12.29
N VAL A 27 19.28 25.66 -13.62
CA VAL A 27 19.39 26.90 -14.40
C VAL A 27 17.97 27.34 -14.74
N ALA A 28 17.55 28.50 -14.22
CA ALA A 28 16.31 29.16 -14.59
C ALA A 28 16.56 30.10 -15.78
N ALA A 29 15.87 29.89 -16.90
CA ALA A 29 15.77 30.85 -17.97
C ALA A 29 14.48 31.65 -17.81
N VAL A 30 14.62 32.98 -17.68
CA VAL A 30 13.52 33.95 -17.63
C VAL A 30 13.26 34.45 -19.04
N ALA A 31 12.00 34.45 -19.49
CA ALA A 31 11.56 35.25 -20.62
C ALA A 31 10.17 35.83 -20.32
N ASN A 32 10.09 37.16 -20.30
CA ASN A 32 8.86 37.95 -20.24
C ASN A 32 8.31 38.18 -21.65
N GLY A 33 6.98 38.18 -21.80
CA GLY A 33 6.32 39.09 -22.74
C GLY A 33 5.05 38.59 -23.44
N ALA A 34 3.97 39.33 -23.14
CA ALA A 34 2.83 39.70 -23.99
C ALA A 34 1.50 38.90 -23.86
N ALA A 35 0.49 39.63 -23.39
CA ALA A 35 -0.91 39.25 -23.30
C ALA A 35 -1.59 39.21 -24.68
N GLY A 36 -2.43 38.20 -24.90
CA GLY A 36 -3.39 38.09 -26.00
C GLY A 36 -4.60 37.30 -25.52
N HIS A 37 -5.80 37.88 -25.70
CA HIS A 37 -7.08 37.38 -25.19
C HIS A 37 -7.75 36.35 -26.11
N GLN A 38 -8.59 35.49 -25.49
CA GLN A 38 -9.69 34.67 -26.04
C GLN A 38 -9.22 33.41 -26.82
N GLN A 39 -9.64 32.17 -26.51
CA GLN A 39 -11.00 31.64 -26.44
C GLN A 39 -11.01 30.24 -25.78
N SER A 40 -12.12 29.88 -25.14
CA SER A 40 -12.38 28.62 -24.45
C SER A 40 -12.50 27.42 -25.41
N THR A 41 -11.65 26.42 -25.25
CA THR A 41 -11.91 25.02 -25.65
C THR A 41 -11.60 24.13 -24.46
N ALA A 42 -12.66 23.48 -23.94
CA ALA A 42 -12.58 22.52 -22.85
C ALA A 42 -11.85 21.26 -23.34
N GLY A 43 -10.53 21.25 -23.16
CA GLY A 43 -9.72 20.04 -23.18
C GLY A 43 -9.87 19.32 -21.85
N VAL A 44 -10.22 18.03 -21.91
CA VAL A 44 -10.36 17.13 -20.77
C VAL A 44 -9.08 17.15 -19.93
N GLN A 45 -9.13 17.86 -18.79
CA GLN A 45 -8.15 17.70 -17.72
C GLN A 45 -8.62 16.55 -16.85
N ALA A 46 -7.93 15.42 -16.97
CA ALA A 46 -8.10 14.25 -16.11
C ALA A 46 -7.84 14.67 -14.64
N ALA A 47 -8.90 14.76 -13.84
CA ALA A 47 -8.80 14.96 -12.41
C ALA A 47 -8.32 13.64 -11.76
N GLY A 48 -7.04 13.59 -11.40
CA GLY A 48 -6.41 12.46 -10.72
C GLY A 48 -7.00 12.23 -9.32
N GLN A 49 -7.55 11.05 -9.12
CA GLN A 49 -8.02 10.54 -7.82
C GLN A 49 -6.83 10.20 -6.92
N GLY A 50 -6.74 10.76 -5.71
CA GLY A 50 -6.01 10.20 -4.56
C GLY A 50 -4.54 9.79 -4.78
N GLN A 51 -3.91 10.24 -5.87
CA GLN A 51 -2.52 9.98 -6.15
C GLN A 51 -1.71 10.84 -5.18
N VAL A 52 -0.91 10.20 -4.34
CA VAL A 52 0.37 10.85 -4.10
C VAL A 52 1.08 10.74 -5.44
N ALA A 53 1.02 11.79 -6.28
CA ALA A 53 1.45 11.77 -7.68
C ALA A 53 2.89 11.24 -7.87
N ASP A 54 3.69 11.29 -6.80
CA ASP A 54 5.04 10.78 -6.73
C ASP A 54 5.15 9.23 -6.67
N ILE A 55 4.16 8.53 -6.11
CA ILE A 55 4.23 7.10 -5.81
C ILE A 55 3.60 6.27 -6.95
N PRO A 56 4.32 5.29 -7.55
CA PRO A 56 3.74 4.35 -8.50
C PRO A 56 2.50 3.63 -7.91
N PRO A 57 1.37 3.53 -8.63
CA PRO A 57 0.12 3.00 -8.07
C PRO A 57 0.23 1.59 -7.48
N ASN A 58 1.02 0.71 -8.11
CA ASN A 58 1.28 -0.65 -7.60
C ASN A 58 2.02 -0.63 -6.26
N MET A 59 2.99 0.28 -6.10
CA MET A 59 3.72 0.44 -4.85
C MET A 59 2.84 1.08 -3.77
N LEU A 60 2.03 2.09 -4.12
CA LEU A 60 1.09 2.71 -3.18
C LEU A 60 0.10 1.69 -2.61
N ALA A 61 -0.48 0.85 -3.47
CA ALA A 61 -1.36 -0.23 -3.04
C ALA A 61 -0.63 -1.21 -2.10
N LEU A 62 0.59 -1.60 -2.47
CA LEU A 62 1.41 -2.52 -1.69
C LEU A 62 1.79 -1.96 -0.31
N TYR A 63 2.20 -0.69 -0.20
CA TYR A 63 2.50 -0.06 1.09
C TYR A 63 1.27 -0.03 2.02
N ARG A 64 0.10 0.31 1.46
CA ARG A 64 -1.17 0.35 2.20
C ARG A 64 -1.63 -1.04 2.65
N GLN A 65 -1.30 -2.07 1.89
CA GLN A 65 -1.62 -3.45 2.24
C GLN A 65 -0.64 -3.99 3.29
N ALA A 66 0.66 -3.81 3.08
CA ALA A 66 1.69 -4.43 3.92
C ALA A 66 1.76 -3.82 5.32
N ALA A 67 1.63 -2.48 5.45
CA ALA A 67 1.77 -1.78 6.74
C ALA A 67 0.83 -2.34 7.82
N PRO A 68 -0.51 -2.27 7.69
CA PRO A 68 -1.41 -2.71 8.76
C PRO A 68 -1.38 -4.24 8.97
N VAL A 69 -1.07 -5.02 7.93
CA VAL A 69 -1.01 -6.50 8.02
C VAL A 69 0.23 -6.95 8.80
N ALA A 70 1.39 -6.37 8.51
CA ALA A 70 2.63 -6.75 9.16
C ALA A 70 2.83 -6.01 10.50
N CYS A 71 2.25 -4.82 10.66
CA CYS A 71 2.42 -4.00 11.85
C CYS A 71 1.26 -3.00 12.05
N PRO A 72 0.25 -3.31 12.87
CA PRO A 72 -0.93 -2.45 13.06
C PRO A 72 -0.64 -1.00 13.47
N GLY A 73 0.48 -0.73 14.17
CA GLY A 73 0.89 0.62 14.57
C GLY A 73 1.73 1.38 13.54
N LEU A 74 2.04 0.78 12.39
CA LEU A 74 2.85 1.39 11.34
C LEU A 74 1.94 2.05 10.29
N ASP A 75 2.13 3.35 10.08
CA ASP A 75 1.45 4.06 9.00
C ASP A 75 2.09 3.73 7.64
N TRP A 76 1.26 3.49 6.61
CA TRP A 76 1.74 3.15 5.27
C TRP A 76 2.65 4.22 4.66
N SER A 77 2.47 5.49 5.05
CA SER A 77 3.29 6.61 4.58
C SER A 77 4.75 6.49 5.03
N VAL A 78 5.02 5.82 6.17
CA VAL A 78 6.38 5.54 6.64
C VAL A 78 7.05 4.50 5.75
N LEU A 79 6.35 3.42 5.38
CA LEU A 79 6.87 2.45 4.41
C LEU A 79 7.11 3.07 3.04
N ALA A 80 6.15 3.87 2.57
CA ALA A 80 6.29 4.59 1.31
C ALA A 80 7.49 5.54 1.33
N ALA A 81 7.69 6.27 2.44
CA ALA A 81 8.83 7.17 2.62
C ALA A 81 10.17 6.43 2.59
N ILE A 82 10.27 5.26 3.21
CA ILE A 82 11.46 4.41 3.09
C ILE A 82 11.67 4.00 1.64
N GLY A 83 10.65 3.45 0.97
CA GLY A 83 10.77 3.07 -0.44
C GLY A 83 11.15 4.25 -1.36
N LYS A 84 10.70 5.47 -1.04
CA LYS A 84 11.12 6.70 -1.73
C LYS A 84 12.60 6.99 -1.52
N VAL A 85 13.05 7.00 -0.27
CA VAL A 85 14.43 7.35 0.11
C VAL A 85 15.42 6.33 -0.43
N GLU A 86 15.04 5.05 -0.43
CA GLU A 86 15.91 3.93 -0.83
C GLU A 86 16.08 3.83 -2.34
N THR A 87 14.97 3.81 -3.09
CA THR A 87 15.02 3.50 -4.53
C THR A 87 13.96 4.23 -5.33
N ASP A 88 13.41 5.33 -4.82
CA ASP A 88 12.34 6.05 -5.49
C ASP A 88 11.19 5.11 -5.90
N HIS A 89 10.80 4.23 -4.97
CA HIS A 89 9.81 3.17 -5.13
C HIS A 89 10.18 2.13 -6.21
N GLY A 90 11.44 1.72 -6.27
CA GLY A 90 11.95 0.74 -7.22
C GLY A 90 12.29 1.31 -8.60
N ARG A 91 12.32 2.64 -8.76
CA ARG A 91 12.64 3.31 -10.04
C ARG A 91 14.14 3.50 -10.28
N TYR A 92 14.98 3.37 -9.25
CA TYR A 92 16.43 3.41 -9.45
C TYR A 92 16.91 2.20 -10.29
N PRO A 93 17.63 2.40 -11.41
CA PRO A 93 17.87 1.34 -12.39
C PRO A 93 18.57 0.08 -11.87
N THR A 94 19.48 0.22 -10.90
CA THR A 94 20.26 -0.93 -10.39
C THR A 94 19.71 -1.48 -9.09
N MET A 95 19.03 -0.66 -8.28
CA MET A 95 18.65 -0.97 -6.90
C MET A 95 19.75 -1.71 -6.12
N ARG A 96 21.02 -1.31 -6.32
CA ARG A 96 22.20 -1.87 -5.65
C ARG A 96 22.99 -0.74 -5.02
N SER A 97 23.31 -0.88 -3.74
CA SER A 97 24.24 0.01 -3.06
C SER A 97 25.65 -0.58 -2.99
N SER A 98 26.64 0.28 -2.73
CA SER A 98 28.02 -0.13 -2.44
C SER A 98 28.15 -0.97 -1.17
N ALA A 99 27.19 -0.84 -0.25
CA ALA A 99 27.10 -1.67 0.95
C ALA A 99 26.55 -3.08 0.69
N GLY A 100 26.13 -3.39 -0.54
CA GLY A 100 25.55 -4.69 -0.91
C GLY A 100 24.05 -4.80 -0.65
N ALA A 101 23.38 -3.70 -0.31
CA ALA A 101 21.93 -3.68 -0.17
C ALA A 101 21.26 -3.73 -1.56
N VAL A 102 20.13 -4.43 -1.66
CA VAL A 102 19.47 -4.76 -2.92
C VAL A 102 17.96 -4.54 -2.89
N GLY A 103 17.39 -4.37 -4.09
CA GLY A 103 15.95 -4.32 -4.29
C GLY A 103 15.28 -3.02 -3.85
N PRO A 104 13.96 -2.91 -3.98
CA PRO A 104 13.25 -1.64 -3.83
C PRO A 104 13.30 -1.07 -2.41
N MET A 105 13.52 -1.91 -1.41
CA MET A 105 13.63 -1.49 -0.01
C MET A 105 15.09 -1.50 0.50
N GLN A 106 16.08 -1.71 -0.39
CA GLN A 106 17.52 -1.74 -0.07
C GLN A 106 17.84 -2.58 1.17
N PHE A 107 17.48 -3.86 1.12
CA PHE A 107 17.89 -4.81 2.15
C PHE A 107 19.29 -5.33 1.90
N LEU A 108 20.11 -5.46 2.96
CA LEU A 108 21.17 -6.45 2.95
C LEU A 108 20.51 -7.84 2.87
N PRO A 109 20.97 -8.77 2.00
CA PRO A 109 20.37 -10.09 1.87
C PRO A 109 20.22 -10.84 3.21
N SER A 110 21.23 -10.77 4.09
CA SER A 110 21.19 -11.39 5.41
C SER A 110 20.15 -10.77 6.35
N THR A 111 19.93 -9.46 6.27
CA THR A 111 18.88 -8.78 7.04
C THR A 111 17.49 -9.18 6.51
N PHE A 112 17.32 -9.27 5.19
CA PHE A 112 16.07 -9.69 4.58
C PHE A 112 15.66 -11.10 5.03
N GLU A 113 16.60 -12.05 5.11
CA GLU A 113 16.32 -13.44 5.55
C GLU A 113 15.62 -13.48 6.92
N GLY A 114 15.99 -12.60 7.86
CA GLY A 114 15.37 -12.51 9.18
C GLY A 114 13.91 -12.05 9.17
N TYR A 115 13.45 -11.43 8.08
CA TYR A 115 12.11 -10.87 7.92
C TYR A 115 11.40 -11.36 6.66
N ALA A 116 11.92 -12.37 5.95
CA ALA A 116 11.39 -12.87 4.69
C ALA A 116 10.06 -13.64 4.87
N TYR A 117 9.83 -14.20 6.06
CA TYR A 117 8.69 -15.08 6.34
C TYR A 117 7.66 -14.44 7.29
N PRO A 118 6.37 -14.83 7.18
CA PRO A 118 5.81 -15.70 6.13
C PRO A 118 5.85 -15.03 4.74
N ILE A 119 5.92 -15.84 3.68
CA ILE A 119 5.84 -15.33 2.30
C ILE A 119 4.45 -14.70 2.13
N PRO A 120 4.36 -13.40 1.82
CA PRO A 120 3.07 -12.72 1.67
C PRO A 120 2.33 -13.22 0.42
N PRO A 121 0.99 -13.07 0.35
CA PRO A 121 0.26 -13.29 -0.88
C PRO A 121 0.83 -12.44 -2.04
N GLY A 122 1.17 -13.09 -3.15
CA GLY A 122 1.83 -12.43 -4.30
C GLY A 122 3.34 -12.25 -4.15
N GLY A 123 3.93 -12.73 -3.05
CA GLY A 123 5.38 -12.81 -2.86
C GLY A 123 6.03 -13.94 -3.65
N ALA A 124 7.35 -13.87 -3.83
CA ALA A 124 8.10 -14.88 -4.55
C ALA A 124 8.34 -16.13 -3.70
N ASN A 125 8.60 -17.26 -4.36
CA ASN A 125 8.97 -18.51 -3.71
C ASN A 125 10.17 -19.15 -4.43
N PRO A 126 11.38 -19.14 -3.85
CA PRO A 126 11.71 -18.60 -2.52
C PRO A 126 11.59 -17.06 -2.46
N PRO A 127 11.32 -16.49 -1.26
CA PRO A 127 11.19 -15.05 -1.11
C PRO A 127 12.52 -14.35 -1.40
N THR A 128 12.47 -13.18 -2.01
CA THR A 128 13.67 -12.46 -2.45
C THR A 128 13.55 -10.95 -2.19
N PRO A 129 14.64 -10.27 -1.77
CA PRO A 129 14.60 -8.81 -1.60
C PRO A 129 14.41 -8.05 -2.92
N TRP A 130 14.51 -8.73 -4.07
CA TRP A 130 14.24 -8.17 -5.40
C TRP A 130 12.76 -8.09 -5.74
N ASP A 131 11.93 -8.95 -5.14
CA ASP A 131 10.49 -8.90 -5.34
C ASP A 131 9.92 -7.76 -4.49
N PRO A 132 9.18 -6.80 -5.09
CA PRO A 132 8.63 -5.68 -4.33
C PRO A 132 7.70 -6.12 -3.20
N THR A 133 6.87 -7.15 -3.42
CA THR A 133 5.94 -7.65 -2.40
C THR A 133 6.71 -8.16 -1.20
N ASP A 134 7.67 -9.06 -1.42
CA ASP A 134 8.50 -9.62 -0.36
C ASP A 134 9.28 -8.53 0.39
N ALA A 135 9.92 -7.61 -0.34
CA ALA A 135 10.73 -6.55 0.22
C ALA A 135 9.91 -5.58 1.09
N VAL A 136 8.72 -5.18 0.63
CA VAL A 136 7.85 -4.25 1.39
C VAL A 136 7.29 -4.93 2.64
N TYR A 137 6.86 -6.18 2.56
CA TYR A 137 6.40 -6.94 3.74
C TYR A 137 7.54 -7.20 4.74
N ALA A 138 8.75 -7.51 4.26
CA ALA A 138 9.93 -7.65 5.11
C ALA A 138 10.28 -6.33 5.81
N ALA A 139 10.23 -5.19 5.11
CA ALA A 139 10.45 -3.87 5.70
C ALA A 139 9.41 -3.55 6.79
N ALA A 140 8.14 -3.84 6.54
CA ALA A 140 7.08 -3.63 7.51
C ALA A 140 7.29 -4.46 8.78
N ARG A 141 7.67 -5.74 8.65
CA ARG A 141 8.01 -6.61 9.79
C ARG A 141 9.23 -6.11 10.56
N MET A 142 10.27 -5.67 9.85
CA MET A 142 11.48 -5.12 10.46
C MET A 142 11.19 -3.87 11.29
N LEU A 143 10.42 -2.92 10.73
CA LEU A 143 10.01 -1.72 11.47
C LEU A 143 9.14 -2.07 12.67
N CYS A 144 8.30 -3.09 12.55
CA CYS A 144 7.49 -3.56 13.66
C CYS A 144 8.35 -4.04 14.83
N ALA A 145 9.33 -4.90 14.54
CA ALA A 145 10.29 -5.39 15.51
C ALA A 145 11.12 -4.24 16.13
N GLY A 146 11.39 -3.19 15.34
CA GLY A 146 12.08 -1.98 15.79
C GLY A 146 11.24 -1.02 16.65
N GLY A 147 9.94 -1.29 16.86
CA GLY A 147 9.07 -0.53 17.76
C GLY A 147 7.94 0.25 17.10
N ALA A 148 7.76 0.15 15.78
CA ALA A 148 6.70 0.85 15.06
C ALA A 148 5.29 0.42 15.50
N GLN A 149 5.12 -0.80 16.03
CA GLN A 149 3.84 -1.30 16.55
C GLN A 149 3.20 -0.41 17.62
N THR A 150 4.01 0.40 18.31
CA THR A 150 3.51 1.31 19.35
C THR A 150 2.73 2.50 18.79
N GLY A 151 2.92 2.85 17.50
CA GLY A 151 2.36 4.06 16.89
C GLY A 151 2.91 5.38 17.47
N THR A 152 3.87 5.32 18.39
CA THR A 152 4.42 6.51 19.05
C THR A 152 5.58 7.10 18.25
N SER A 153 5.81 8.43 18.36
CA SER A 153 6.96 9.07 17.70
C SER A 153 8.30 8.47 18.11
N ASN A 154 8.45 8.09 19.39
CA ASN A 154 9.65 7.41 19.89
C ASN A 154 9.79 5.98 19.32
N GLY A 155 8.69 5.24 19.19
CA GLY A 155 8.69 3.92 18.57
C GLY A 155 9.04 3.97 17.09
N LEU A 156 8.46 4.93 16.35
CA LEU A 156 8.79 5.16 14.93
C LEU A 156 10.24 5.60 14.74
N TYR A 157 10.75 6.50 15.59
CA TYR A 157 12.17 6.89 15.56
C TYR A 157 13.08 5.68 15.74
N LYS A 158 12.85 4.85 16.76
CA LYS A 158 13.65 3.63 17.02
C LYS A 158 13.57 2.63 15.86
N ALA A 159 12.37 2.44 15.31
CA ALA A 159 12.16 1.54 14.18
C ALA A 159 12.94 1.98 12.95
N ILE A 160 12.83 3.25 12.56
CA ILE A 160 13.54 3.78 11.39
C ILE A 160 15.05 3.83 11.65
N TYR A 161 15.49 4.16 12.88
CA TYR A 161 16.90 4.12 13.25
C TYR A 161 17.46 2.69 13.22
N SER A 162 16.66 1.68 13.54
CA SER A 162 17.06 0.27 13.39
C SER A 162 17.16 -0.17 11.92
N TYR A 163 16.41 0.49 11.03
CA TYR A 163 16.46 0.28 9.59
C TYR A 163 17.75 0.84 9.00
N ASN A 164 18.10 2.06 9.38
CA ASN A 164 19.31 2.75 8.98
C ASN A 164 19.78 3.59 10.18
N HIS A 165 20.90 3.22 10.79
CA HIS A 165 21.45 3.77 12.04
C HIS A 165 21.99 5.20 11.89
N ALA A 166 21.17 6.11 11.38
CA ALA A 166 21.52 7.48 11.14
C ALA A 166 20.34 8.43 11.40
N ASP A 167 20.53 9.40 12.28
CA ASP A 167 19.52 10.40 12.60
C ASP A 167 19.05 11.19 11.38
N TRP A 168 19.97 11.52 10.46
CA TRP A 168 19.62 12.23 9.23
C TRP A 168 18.65 11.40 8.37
N TYR A 169 18.78 10.08 8.37
CA TYR A 169 17.90 9.18 7.62
C TYR A 169 16.52 9.15 8.28
N VAL A 170 16.47 9.00 9.61
CA VAL A 170 15.21 9.04 10.36
C VAL A 170 14.43 10.32 10.09
N ASN A 171 15.11 11.47 10.18
CA ASN A 171 14.50 12.77 9.91
C ASN A 171 14.00 12.89 8.46
N LYS A 172 14.78 12.39 7.49
CA LYS A 172 14.40 12.39 6.07
C LYS A 172 13.15 11.54 5.82
N VAL A 173 13.11 10.33 6.38
CA VAL A 173 11.96 9.41 6.25
C VAL A 173 10.72 10.01 6.92
N LEU A 174 10.82 10.50 8.15
CA LEU A 174 9.66 11.06 8.87
C LEU A 174 9.12 12.31 8.18
N ALA A 175 9.99 13.18 7.64
CA ALA A 175 9.57 14.34 6.86
C ALA A 175 8.85 13.92 5.57
N GLN A 176 9.39 12.94 4.84
CA GLN A 176 8.77 12.41 3.62
C GLN A 176 7.43 11.71 3.93
N ALA A 177 7.35 10.95 5.02
CA ALA A 177 6.13 10.28 5.46
C ALA A 177 5.03 11.31 5.77
N LYS A 178 5.38 12.39 6.49
CA LYS A 178 4.46 13.51 6.73
C LYS A 178 3.98 14.14 5.42
N SER A 179 4.86 14.31 4.43
CA SER A 179 4.47 14.80 3.11
C SER A 179 3.51 13.85 2.40
N TYR A 180 3.71 12.54 2.49
CA TYR A 180 2.81 11.55 1.86
C TYR A 180 1.47 11.43 2.57
N ALA A 181 1.46 11.52 3.89
CA ALA A 181 0.23 11.60 4.67
C ALA A 181 -0.57 12.88 4.34
N ALA A 182 0.11 14.01 4.14
CA ALA A 182 -0.53 15.29 3.79
C ALA A 182 -0.91 15.43 2.30
N ALA A 183 -0.20 14.73 1.40
CA ALA A 183 -0.49 14.71 -0.04
C ALA A 183 -1.65 13.76 -0.39
N GLN A 184 -2.19 13.04 0.58
CA GLN A 184 -3.52 12.50 0.46
C GLN A 184 -4.53 13.65 0.49
N PRO A 185 -5.54 13.65 -0.40
CA PRO A 185 -6.73 14.44 -0.16
C PRO A 185 -7.15 14.19 1.28
N SER A 186 -7.19 15.24 2.07
CA SER A 186 -7.56 15.14 3.47
C SER A 186 -9.01 14.66 3.51
N ASP A 187 -9.23 13.41 3.91
CA ASP A 187 -10.44 13.02 4.63
C ASP A 187 -10.37 13.75 5.99
N THR A 188 -10.53 15.07 5.98
CA THR A 188 -10.98 15.81 7.17
C THR A 188 -12.44 15.45 7.36
N GLY A 189 -12.65 14.29 7.98
CA GLY A 189 -13.93 13.73 8.35
C GLY A 189 -13.66 12.56 9.29
N ASP A 190 -13.21 12.89 10.50
CA ASP A 190 -13.18 12.07 11.70
C ASP A 190 -12.58 10.64 11.59
N ALA A 191 -11.63 10.39 12.48
CA ALA A 191 -11.11 9.07 12.85
C ALA A 191 -12.18 8.16 13.53
N ASP A 192 -13.45 8.28 13.12
CA ASP A 192 -14.63 7.56 13.64
C ASP A 192 -15.58 7.07 12.52
N SER A 193 -15.15 7.04 11.26
CA SER A 193 -16.01 6.60 10.13
C SER A 193 -15.36 5.65 9.13
N ASP A 194 -14.34 4.88 9.55
CA ASP A 194 -13.68 3.93 8.67
C ASP A 194 -14.54 2.70 8.40
N GLY A 195 -14.81 2.43 7.11
CA GLY A 195 -15.45 1.21 6.67
C GLY A 195 -14.79 -0.08 7.17
N ALA A 196 -13.54 -0.03 7.66
CA ALA A 196 -12.86 -1.13 8.34
C ALA A 196 -13.50 -1.56 9.68
N SER A 197 -14.27 -0.68 10.33
CA SER A 197 -15.04 -1.00 11.53
C SER A 197 -16.31 -1.80 11.23
N ASN A 198 -16.87 -1.66 10.02
CA ASN A 198 -18.02 -2.44 9.59
C ASN A 198 -17.64 -3.94 9.54
N PRO A 199 -18.41 -4.83 10.18
CA PRO A 199 -18.02 -6.22 10.34
C PRO A 199 -18.02 -7.02 9.02
N ILE A 200 -18.83 -6.63 8.03
CA ILE A 200 -18.83 -7.24 6.69
C ILE A 200 -17.53 -6.87 5.96
N VAL A 201 -17.17 -5.59 5.96
CA VAL A 201 -15.91 -5.13 5.36
C VAL A 201 -14.73 -5.76 6.08
N LYS A 202 -14.73 -5.80 7.42
CA LYS A 202 -13.69 -6.46 8.21
C LYS A 202 -13.52 -7.93 7.81
N ALA A 203 -14.62 -8.67 7.65
CA ALA A 203 -14.58 -10.05 7.18
C ALA A 203 -13.98 -10.16 5.77
N ALA A 204 -14.35 -9.29 4.84
CA ALA A 204 -13.77 -9.25 3.50
C ALA A 204 -12.26 -8.95 3.52
N LEU A 205 -11.84 -7.99 4.35
CA LEU A 205 -10.44 -7.59 4.50
C LEU A 205 -9.55 -8.72 5.02
N THR A 206 -10.08 -9.66 5.83
CA THR A 206 -9.32 -10.85 6.25
C THR A 206 -8.94 -11.77 5.08
N GLN A 207 -9.56 -11.61 3.91
CA GLN A 207 -9.35 -12.45 2.74
C GLN A 207 -8.45 -11.80 1.69
N LEU A 208 -7.89 -10.61 1.95
CA LEU A 208 -6.98 -9.96 1.00
C LEU A 208 -5.83 -10.87 0.61
N GLY A 209 -5.54 -10.93 -0.70
CA GLY A 209 -4.50 -11.78 -1.27
C GLY A 209 -4.93 -13.22 -1.57
N VAL A 210 -6.09 -13.68 -1.09
CA VAL A 210 -6.62 -15.00 -1.45
C VAL A 210 -6.89 -15.06 -2.96
N PRO A 211 -6.42 -16.08 -3.71
CA PRO A 211 -6.58 -16.14 -5.15
C PRO A 211 -8.03 -16.13 -5.63
N TYR A 212 -8.24 -15.62 -6.85
CA TYR A 212 -9.50 -15.80 -7.54
C TYR A 212 -9.63 -17.25 -8.04
N VAL A 213 -10.77 -17.88 -7.75
CA VAL A 213 -11.14 -19.20 -8.28
C VAL A 213 -12.58 -19.14 -8.76
N TRP A 214 -12.82 -19.47 -10.03
CA TRP A 214 -14.17 -19.51 -10.60
C TRP A 214 -15.03 -20.54 -9.86
N GLY A 215 -16.20 -20.14 -9.35
CA GLY A 215 -17.02 -20.99 -8.50
C GLY A 215 -16.50 -21.13 -7.05
N GLY A 216 -15.37 -20.49 -6.74
CA GLY A 216 -14.70 -20.57 -5.45
C GLY A 216 -15.43 -19.81 -4.35
N GLY A 217 -15.46 -20.41 -3.17
CA GLY A 217 -15.94 -19.85 -1.92
C GLY A 217 -17.46 -19.74 -1.78
N ALA A 218 -17.86 -19.61 -0.52
CA ALA A 218 -19.24 -19.39 -0.07
C ALA A 218 -19.20 -19.00 1.43
N ILE A 219 -20.30 -19.18 2.15
CA ILE A 219 -20.40 -18.88 3.60
C ILE A 219 -19.32 -19.56 4.47
N ASN A 220 -18.79 -20.72 4.03
CA ASN A 220 -17.78 -21.51 4.75
C ASN A 220 -16.33 -21.07 4.47
N GLY A 221 -16.11 -19.99 3.72
CA GLY A 221 -14.79 -19.51 3.33
C GLY A 221 -14.39 -19.96 1.93
N ALA A 222 -13.08 -19.84 1.63
CA ALA A 222 -12.52 -20.16 0.32
C ALA A 222 -12.71 -21.64 -0.04
N SER A 223 -12.95 -21.92 -1.31
CA SER A 223 -13.01 -23.30 -1.83
C SER A 223 -12.22 -23.41 -3.13
N GLY A 224 -11.64 -24.59 -3.39
CA GLY A 224 -10.69 -24.73 -4.51
C GLY A 224 -9.44 -23.86 -4.38
N GLY A 225 -9.13 -23.39 -3.16
CA GLY A 225 -8.00 -22.49 -2.88
C GLY A 225 -8.30 -21.00 -3.02
N GLY A 226 -9.55 -20.60 -3.27
CA GLY A 226 -9.86 -19.18 -3.46
C GLY A 226 -11.35 -18.79 -3.42
N PHE A 227 -11.63 -17.59 -3.92
CA PHE A 227 -12.97 -17.03 -4.05
C PHE A 227 -13.24 -16.56 -5.48
N ASP A 228 -14.49 -16.61 -5.93
CA ASP A 228 -14.96 -15.66 -6.94
C ASP A 228 -15.68 -14.46 -6.29
N CYS A 229 -16.10 -13.50 -7.11
CA CYS A 229 -16.68 -12.24 -6.64
C CYS A 229 -17.86 -12.46 -5.69
N SER A 230 -18.79 -13.33 -6.07
CA SER A 230 -20.02 -13.60 -5.31
C SER A 230 -19.78 -14.57 -4.15
N GLY A 231 -18.79 -15.46 -4.24
CA GLY A 231 -18.35 -16.30 -3.13
C GLY A 231 -17.73 -15.49 -2.00
N LEU A 232 -16.91 -14.48 -2.34
CA LEU A 232 -16.32 -13.56 -1.35
C LEU A 232 -17.40 -12.76 -0.63
N THR A 233 -18.38 -12.21 -1.35
CA THR A 233 -19.46 -11.43 -0.73
C THR A 233 -20.35 -12.31 0.14
N SER A 234 -20.68 -13.54 -0.28
CA SER A 234 -21.40 -14.51 0.55
C SER A 234 -20.66 -14.81 1.86
N TYR A 235 -19.35 -15.03 1.80
CA TYR A 235 -18.52 -15.22 2.99
C TYR A 235 -18.57 -14.00 3.92
N ALA A 236 -18.22 -12.83 3.39
CA ALA A 236 -18.04 -11.62 4.18
C ALA A 236 -19.35 -11.17 4.85
N VAL A 237 -20.48 -11.23 4.14
CA VAL A 237 -21.79 -10.90 4.69
C VAL A 237 -22.21 -11.92 5.75
N TYR A 238 -22.01 -13.21 5.51
CA TYR A 238 -22.36 -14.23 6.49
C TYR A 238 -21.54 -14.07 7.77
N GLN A 239 -20.22 -13.89 7.68
CA GLN A 239 -19.38 -13.68 8.86
C GLN A 239 -19.68 -12.34 9.56
N GLY A 240 -19.79 -11.25 8.79
CA GLY A 240 -19.98 -9.90 9.31
C GLY A 240 -21.34 -9.70 9.99
N THR A 241 -22.37 -10.43 9.57
CA THR A 241 -23.70 -10.37 10.21
C THR A 241 -23.86 -11.35 11.37
N GLY A 242 -22.78 -12.06 11.76
CA GLY A 242 -22.85 -13.09 12.81
C GLY A 242 -23.72 -14.27 12.38
N HIS A 243 -23.54 -14.72 11.13
CA HIS A 243 -24.18 -15.89 10.52
C HIS A 243 -25.69 -15.76 10.27
N ARG A 244 -26.21 -14.53 10.22
CA ARG A 244 -27.65 -14.25 10.08
C ARG A 244 -28.09 -14.12 8.63
N VAL A 245 -27.25 -13.56 7.77
CA VAL A 245 -27.58 -13.27 6.37
C VAL A 245 -26.82 -14.21 5.46
N VAL A 246 -27.56 -15.03 4.71
CA VAL A 246 -27.01 -15.93 3.68
C VAL A 246 -27.35 -15.36 2.32
N LEU A 247 -26.32 -14.94 1.58
CA LEU A 247 -26.49 -14.47 0.21
C LEU A 247 -26.64 -15.64 -0.76
N PRO A 248 -27.47 -15.51 -1.81
CA PRO A 248 -27.47 -16.39 -2.98
C PRO A 248 -26.09 -16.49 -3.63
N ARG A 249 -25.89 -17.54 -4.42
CA ARG A 249 -24.56 -17.86 -4.94
C ARG A 249 -24.08 -16.90 -6.02
N THR A 250 -24.97 -16.33 -6.81
CA THR A 250 -24.58 -15.54 -7.99
C THR A 250 -24.72 -14.04 -7.77
N SER A 251 -23.91 -13.23 -8.45
CA SER A 251 -24.02 -11.76 -8.39
C SER A 251 -25.38 -11.26 -8.91
N GLN A 252 -25.94 -11.94 -9.91
CA GLN A 252 -27.26 -11.66 -10.47
C GLN A 252 -28.37 -11.81 -9.42
N GLU A 253 -28.29 -12.83 -8.58
CA GLU A 253 -29.26 -13.04 -7.50
C GLU A 253 -29.00 -12.10 -6.33
N GLN A 254 -27.73 -11.90 -5.95
CA GLN A 254 -27.35 -10.97 -4.87
C GLN A 254 -27.83 -9.54 -5.12
N ARG A 255 -27.89 -9.13 -6.40
CA ARG A 255 -28.49 -7.85 -6.82
C ARG A 255 -29.91 -7.63 -6.30
N HIS A 256 -30.66 -8.68 -5.98
CA HIS A 256 -32.06 -8.57 -5.55
C HIS A 256 -32.23 -8.77 -4.03
N VAL A 257 -31.14 -8.89 -3.28
CA VAL A 257 -31.16 -9.09 -1.83
C VAL A 257 -31.07 -7.76 -1.10
N GLY A 258 -31.81 -7.63 0.00
CA GLY A 258 -31.77 -6.43 0.84
C GLY A 258 -32.44 -5.20 0.21
N THR A 259 -32.12 -4.03 0.76
CA THR A 259 -32.73 -2.75 0.36
C THR A 259 -31.88 -2.07 -0.71
N PRO A 260 -32.47 -1.57 -1.82
CA PRO A 260 -31.76 -0.71 -2.77
C PRO A 260 -31.26 0.57 -2.10
N VAL A 261 -30.03 0.97 -2.42
CA VAL A 261 -29.40 2.19 -1.87
C VAL A 261 -28.97 3.12 -3.00
N ALA A 262 -29.18 4.43 -2.85
CA ALA A 262 -28.66 5.40 -3.80
C ALA A 262 -27.13 5.50 -3.69
N ARG A 263 -26.43 5.77 -4.80
CA ARG A 263 -24.95 5.89 -4.78
C ARG A 263 -24.44 6.91 -3.75
N SER A 264 -25.16 8.01 -3.54
CA SER A 264 -24.84 9.04 -2.56
C SER A 264 -25.04 8.61 -1.10
N GLU A 265 -25.76 7.51 -0.86
CA GLU A 265 -26.13 7.00 0.46
C GLU A 265 -25.41 5.69 0.82
N MET A 266 -24.45 5.28 -0.04
CA MET A 266 -23.66 4.08 0.18
C MET A 266 -22.90 4.18 1.50
N GLN A 267 -22.96 3.10 2.26
CA GLN A 267 -22.26 2.93 3.51
C GLN A 267 -21.37 1.69 3.43
N PRO A 268 -20.22 1.68 4.13
CA PRO A 268 -19.38 0.50 4.17
C PRO A 268 -20.18 -0.76 4.55
N GLY A 269 -19.96 -1.85 3.81
CA GLY A 269 -20.72 -3.09 3.94
C GLY A 269 -21.83 -3.26 2.90
N ASP A 270 -22.26 -2.19 2.22
CA ASP A 270 -23.18 -2.30 1.08
C ASP A 270 -22.54 -3.10 -0.06
N LEU A 271 -23.32 -3.94 -0.72
CA LEU A 271 -22.91 -4.63 -1.94
C LEU A 271 -23.04 -3.70 -3.14
N ILE A 272 -22.04 -3.72 -4.03
CA ILE A 272 -22.10 -3.02 -5.32
C ILE A 272 -22.08 -4.09 -6.41
N VAL A 273 -23.19 -4.27 -7.11
CA VAL A 273 -23.31 -5.18 -8.25
C VAL A 273 -23.20 -4.39 -9.55
N PHE A 274 -22.24 -4.75 -10.39
CA PHE A 274 -21.96 -4.04 -11.64
C PHE A 274 -22.59 -4.76 -12.82
N ASN A 275 -23.25 -4.03 -13.72
CA ASN A 275 -23.72 -4.57 -14.99
C ASN A 275 -22.57 -4.81 -15.98
N LYS A 276 -21.67 -5.71 -15.62
CA LYS A 276 -20.57 -6.19 -16.43
C LYS A 276 -20.95 -7.58 -16.94
N ASN A 277 -21.08 -7.74 -18.26
CA ASN A 277 -21.51 -9.01 -18.88
C ASN A 277 -22.84 -9.54 -18.31
N GLY A 278 -23.83 -8.68 -18.08
CA GLY A 278 -25.12 -9.06 -17.50
C GLY A 278 -25.09 -9.27 -15.99
N TRP A 279 -24.71 -8.21 -15.26
CA TRP A 279 -24.61 -8.22 -13.78
C TRP A 279 -23.62 -9.24 -13.20
N GLY A 280 -22.53 -9.50 -13.92
CA GLY A 280 -21.57 -10.57 -13.62
C GLY A 280 -20.44 -10.20 -12.65
N HIS A 281 -20.50 -9.05 -11.97
CA HIS A 281 -19.51 -8.71 -10.94
C HIS A 281 -20.15 -8.06 -9.72
N VAL A 282 -19.62 -8.38 -8.55
CA VAL A 282 -20.06 -7.82 -7.26
C VAL A 282 -18.86 -7.59 -6.34
N GLY A 283 -18.90 -6.52 -5.56
CA GLY A 283 -17.93 -6.21 -4.51
C GLY A 283 -18.62 -5.61 -3.28
N ILE A 284 -17.84 -5.35 -2.23
CA ILE A 284 -18.32 -4.78 -0.96
C ILE A 284 -17.75 -3.38 -0.83
N TYR A 285 -18.62 -2.37 -0.68
CA TYR A 285 -18.20 -1.00 -0.46
C TYR A 285 -17.42 -0.88 0.86
N ALA A 286 -16.22 -0.30 0.79
CA ALA A 286 -15.32 -0.17 1.93
C ALA A 286 -15.21 1.28 2.45
N GLY A 287 -16.04 2.19 1.93
CA GLY A 287 -15.95 3.63 2.20
C GLY A 287 -14.89 4.33 1.34
N GLY A 288 -14.94 5.66 1.30
CA GLY A 288 -13.96 6.49 0.58
C GLY A 288 -13.82 6.14 -0.89
N ASN A 289 -14.94 5.84 -1.59
CA ASN A 289 -14.95 5.44 -2.99
C ASN A 289 -14.12 4.17 -3.32
N ARG A 290 -14.02 3.24 -2.35
CA ARG A 290 -13.30 1.96 -2.49
C ARG A 290 -14.23 0.76 -2.33
N MET A 291 -13.83 -0.37 -2.90
CA MET A 291 -14.45 -1.66 -2.63
C MET A 291 -13.40 -2.76 -2.40
N VAL A 292 -13.82 -3.81 -1.69
CA VAL A 292 -13.13 -5.10 -1.64
C VAL A 292 -13.83 -6.05 -2.61
N ASP A 293 -13.08 -6.70 -3.50
CA ASP A 293 -13.62 -7.67 -4.44
C ASP A 293 -12.65 -8.81 -4.75
N ALA A 294 -13.18 -9.90 -5.31
CA ALA A 294 -12.41 -10.95 -5.96
C ALA A 294 -12.59 -10.79 -7.48
N PRO A 295 -11.62 -10.22 -8.21
CA PRO A 295 -11.88 -9.54 -9.47
C PRO A 295 -12.03 -10.47 -10.69
N ARG A 296 -11.08 -11.42 -10.88
CA ARG A 296 -10.99 -12.31 -12.06
C ARG A 296 -9.83 -13.31 -11.94
N PRO A 297 -9.77 -14.36 -12.81
CA PRO A 297 -8.64 -15.28 -12.84
C PRO A 297 -7.27 -14.58 -12.99
N GLY A 298 -6.26 -15.11 -12.29
CA GLY A 298 -4.90 -14.55 -12.26
C GLY A 298 -4.73 -13.34 -11.34
N LYS A 299 -5.75 -12.99 -10.56
CA LYS A 299 -5.72 -11.97 -9.51
C LYS A 299 -6.16 -12.57 -8.18
N SER A 300 -6.05 -11.78 -7.13
CA SER A 300 -6.47 -12.13 -5.77
C SER A 300 -7.48 -11.12 -5.26
N VAL A 301 -8.11 -11.44 -4.13
CA VAL A 301 -8.94 -10.49 -3.38
C VAL A 301 -8.13 -9.22 -3.10
N GLU A 302 -8.66 -8.07 -3.49
CA GLU A 302 -7.97 -6.79 -3.46
C GLU A 302 -8.88 -5.67 -2.95
N ILE A 303 -8.26 -4.56 -2.52
CA ILE A 303 -8.96 -3.28 -2.32
C ILE A 303 -8.65 -2.40 -3.52
N ILE A 304 -9.69 -1.89 -4.16
CA ILE A 304 -9.55 -1.01 -5.32
C ILE A 304 -10.44 0.22 -5.18
N THR A 305 -10.13 1.25 -5.98
CA THR A 305 -11.03 2.38 -6.16
C THR A 305 -12.14 2.04 -7.13
N LEU A 306 -13.33 2.56 -6.86
CA LEU A 306 -14.46 2.49 -7.78
C LEU A 306 -14.32 3.50 -8.94
N ALA A 307 -13.47 4.51 -8.78
CA ALA A 307 -13.25 5.52 -9.81
C ALA A 307 -12.67 4.94 -11.10
N GLY A 308 -13.05 5.52 -12.25
CA GLY A 308 -12.53 5.12 -13.55
C GLY A 308 -13.19 3.86 -14.09
N TYR A 309 -12.52 2.70 -14.00
CA TYR A 309 -12.99 1.48 -14.66
C TYR A 309 -14.41 1.07 -14.24
N TRP A 310 -14.70 1.11 -12.93
CA TRP A 310 -15.98 0.65 -12.40
C TRP A 310 -17.11 1.66 -12.59
N GLU A 311 -16.81 2.97 -12.61
CA GLU A 311 -17.78 4.04 -12.90
C GLU A 311 -18.46 3.89 -14.26
N ASN A 312 -17.79 3.25 -15.23
CA ASN A 312 -18.33 3.05 -16.58
C ASN A 312 -19.43 1.99 -16.66
N TYR A 313 -19.68 1.23 -15.58
CA TYR A 313 -20.76 0.27 -15.50
C TYR A 313 -21.96 0.85 -14.77
N ALA A 314 -23.16 0.37 -15.10
CA ALA A 314 -24.33 0.61 -14.24
C ALA A 314 -24.15 -0.15 -12.92
N TRP A 315 -24.46 0.50 -11.80
CA TRP A 315 -24.35 -0.09 -10.46
C TRP A 315 -25.75 -0.35 -9.92
N ASP A 316 -25.89 -1.45 -9.21
CA ASP A 316 -27.03 -1.72 -8.35
C ASP A 316 -26.48 -1.99 -6.94
N ILE A 317 -26.88 -1.16 -5.99
CA ILE A 317 -26.29 -1.10 -4.65
C ILE A 317 -27.31 -1.64 -3.66
N ARG A 318 -26.87 -2.55 -2.80
CA ARG A 318 -27.74 -3.26 -1.85
C ARG A 318 -27.21 -3.24 -0.44
N ARG A 319 -28.04 -2.77 0.48
CA ARG A 319 -27.82 -2.89 1.92
C ARG A 319 -28.46 -4.16 2.43
N VAL A 320 -27.64 -5.04 3.00
CA VAL A 320 -28.02 -6.39 3.41
C VAL A 320 -28.01 -6.61 4.93
N ALA A 321 -27.58 -5.59 5.69
CA ALA A 321 -27.49 -5.58 7.15
C ALA A 321 -27.84 -4.19 7.70
#